data_AF-A0A356EQU4-F1
#
_entry.id   AF-A0A356EQU4-F1
#
_cell.length_a   1.000
_cell.length_b   1.000
_cell.length_c   1.000
_cell.angle_alpha   90.00
_cell.angle_beta   90.00
_cell.angle_gamma   90.00
#
_symmetry.space_group_name_H-M   'P 1'
#
loop_
_entity.id
_entity.type
_entity.pdbx_description
1 polymer ?
#
loop_
_entity_poly.entity_id
_entity_poly.type
_entity_poly.pdbx_seq_one_letter_code
_entity_poly.pdbx_strand_id
1 'polypeptide(L)'
;LVRLSIETRRMLNASGHQRAAIVGSGDLDERAIEQLDAQGAAIDVFGVGTRLVTAQDDPALTVVYKLTAMRGDDGRWEPRVKLSEEAAKSTVPGVLQVRRFSREWQFMADAVYDEHLGIECPSRVVDPLDPSRSKNMLAHWVGEDLLVRVFDGGEPVGQRPSIEAARERCRGQLERLHPVVKRLSDPEPYAVGIEERLHALRMSLAARMRLGGAATEESPNPAERSGEASSL
;
A
#
# COMPACT_ATOMS: atom_id res chain seq x y z
N LEU A 1 -18.95 -25.24 -17.28
CA LEU A 1 -19.84 -24.12 -17.65
C LEU A 1 -19.81 -23.80 -19.15
N VAL A 2 -18.63 -23.74 -19.80
CA VAL A 2 -18.46 -23.44 -21.26
C VAL A 2 -19.47 -24.17 -22.16
N ARG A 3 -19.42 -25.51 -22.23
CA ARG A 3 -20.30 -26.31 -23.09
C ARG A 3 -21.79 -26.02 -22.88
N LEU A 4 -22.22 -25.95 -21.61
CA LEU A 4 -23.61 -25.70 -21.26
C LEU A 4 -24.06 -24.32 -21.72
N SER A 5 -23.26 -23.28 -21.46
CA SER A 5 -23.60 -21.91 -21.86
C SER A 5 -23.76 -21.77 -23.38
N ILE A 6 -22.87 -22.37 -24.18
CA ILE A 6 -22.92 -22.34 -25.64
C ILE A 6 -24.19 -23.03 -26.14
N GLU A 7 -24.50 -24.20 -25.60
CA GLU A 7 -25.68 -24.94 -26.03
C GLU A 7 -26.98 -24.24 -25.61
N THR A 8 -27.03 -23.70 -24.39
CA THR A 8 -28.14 -22.86 -23.93
C THR A 8 -28.34 -21.65 -24.84
N ARG A 9 -27.25 -20.97 -25.25
CA ARG A 9 -27.32 -19.84 -26.19
C ARG A 9 -27.88 -20.26 -27.54
N ARG A 10 -27.48 -21.41 -28.08
CA ARG A 10 -28.06 -21.95 -29.33
C ARG A 10 -29.56 -22.21 -29.20
N MET A 11 -29.98 -22.85 -28.12
CA MET A 11 -31.41 -23.15 -27.87
C MET A 11 -32.25 -21.88 -27.74
N LEU A 12 -31.75 -20.88 -27.01
CA LEU A 12 -32.40 -19.58 -26.87
C LEU A 12 -32.53 -18.87 -28.21
N ASN A 13 -31.46 -18.85 -29.01
CA ASN A 13 -31.46 -18.20 -30.32
C ASN A 13 -32.42 -18.89 -31.31
N ALA A 14 -32.43 -20.23 -31.34
CA ALA A 14 -33.35 -21.01 -32.18
C ALA A 14 -34.81 -20.77 -31.82
N SER A 15 -35.09 -20.46 -30.55
CA SER A 15 -36.43 -20.13 -30.04
C SER A 15 -36.78 -18.64 -30.16
N GLY A 16 -35.93 -17.83 -30.80
CA GLY A 16 -36.16 -16.38 -30.96
C GLY A 16 -35.84 -15.53 -29.72
N HIS A 17 -35.25 -16.10 -28.67
CA HIS A 17 -34.93 -15.43 -27.41
C HIS A 17 -33.49 -14.91 -27.33
N GLN A 18 -33.02 -14.23 -28.38
CA GLN A 18 -31.62 -13.76 -28.48
C GLN A 18 -31.22 -12.78 -27.37
N ARG A 19 -32.19 -12.08 -26.77
CA ARG A 19 -31.97 -11.11 -25.68
C ARG A 19 -32.00 -11.72 -24.28
N ALA A 20 -32.34 -13.00 -24.13
CA ALA A 20 -32.32 -13.65 -22.82
C ALA A 20 -30.86 -13.75 -22.33
N ALA A 21 -30.59 -13.28 -21.11
CA ALA A 21 -29.28 -13.38 -20.49
C ALA A 21 -29.04 -14.76 -19.87
N ILE A 22 -27.82 -15.26 -19.97
CA ILE A 22 -27.32 -16.48 -19.33
C ILE A 22 -26.49 -16.06 -18.12
N VAL A 23 -26.95 -16.44 -16.93
CA VAL A 23 -26.25 -16.19 -15.67
C VAL A 23 -25.47 -17.43 -15.28
N GLY A 24 -24.16 -17.31 -15.08
CA GLY A 24 -23.29 -18.36 -14.58
C GLY A 24 -22.88 -18.09 -13.14
N SER A 25 -23.08 -19.07 -12.26
CA SER A 25 -22.62 -19.02 -10.86
C SER A 25 -22.07 -20.37 -10.43
N GLY A 26 -21.19 -20.37 -9.42
CA GLY A 26 -20.64 -21.58 -8.81
C GLY A 26 -19.11 -21.54 -8.73
N ASP A 27 -18.58 -21.39 -7.52
CA ASP A 27 -17.14 -21.36 -7.18
C ASP A 27 -16.25 -20.55 -8.13
N LEU A 28 -16.79 -19.45 -8.65
CA LEU A 28 -16.07 -18.56 -9.55
C LEU A 28 -15.06 -17.69 -8.77
N ASP A 29 -13.92 -17.46 -9.38
CA ASP A 29 -12.94 -16.42 -9.07
C ASP A 29 -12.54 -15.71 -10.38
N GLU A 30 -11.67 -14.72 -10.31
CA GLU A 30 -11.18 -13.97 -11.48
C GLU A 30 -10.47 -14.86 -12.51
N ARG A 31 -9.79 -15.92 -12.07
CA ARG A 31 -9.06 -16.85 -12.95
C ARG A 31 -10.00 -17.78 -13.70
N ALA A 32 -11.01 -18.31 -13.02
CA ALA A 32 -12.05 -19.14 -13.61
C ALA A 32 -12.87 -18.33 -14.62
N ILE A 33 -13.20 -17.07 -14.30
CA ILE A 33 -13.90 -16.17 -15.22
C ILE A 33 -13.05 -15.91 -16.47
N GLU A 34 -11.77 -15.57 -16.31
CA GLU A 34 -10.83 -15.37 -17.44
C GLU A 34 -10.74 -16.64 -18.33
N GLN A 35 -10.66 -17.82 -17.73
CA GLN A 35 -10.63 -19.09 -18.46
C GLN A 35 -11.93 -19.39 -19.21
N LEU A 36 -13.09 -19.08 -18.61
CA LEU A 36 -14.39 -19.26 -19.26
C LEU A 36 -14.53 -18.33 -20.46
N ASP A 37 -14.11 -17.07 -20.32
CA ASP A 37 -14.12 -16.08 -21.40
C ASP A 37 -13.18 -16.50 -22.55
N ALA A 38 -11.94 -16.89 -22.23
CA ALA A 38 -10.96 -17.36 -23.21
C ALA A 38 -11.42 -18.62 -23.98
N GLN A 39 -12.26 -19.46 -23.36
CA GLN A 39 -12.86 -20.64 -23.99
C GLN A 39 -14.15 -20.34 -24.77
N GLY A 40 -14.57 -19.07 -24.85
CA GLY A 40 -15.77 -18.66 -25.56
C GLY A 40 -17.07 -19.07 -24.89
N ALA A 41 -17.11 -19.11 -23.56
CA ALA A 41 -18.36 -19.33 -22.83
C ALA A 41 -19.39 -18.25 -23.18
N ALA A 42 -20.63 -18.65 -23.45
CA ALA A 42 -21.72 -17.74 -23.76
C ALA A 42 -22.48 -17.35 -22.48
N ILE A 43 -21.78 -16.74 -21.52
CA ILE A 43 -22.31 -16.28 -20.23
C ILE A 43 -22.34 -14.75 -20.24
N ASP A 44 -23.48 -14.15 -19.90
CA ASP A 44 -23.66 -12.69 -19.92
C ASP A 44 -23.42 -12.06 -18.54
N VAL A 45 -23.66 -12.81 -17.46
CA VAL A 45 -23.52 -12.35 -16.07
C VAL A 45 -22.86 -13.43 -15.23
N PHE A 46 -21.83 -13.06 -14.48
CA PHE A 46 -21.19 -13.94 -13.50
C PHE A 46 -21.64 -13.61 -12.09
N GLY A 47 -22.24 -14.60 -11.41
CA GLY A 47 -22.55 -14.56 -10.00
C GLY A 47 -21.39 -15.12 -9.18
N VAL A 48 -20.66 -14.24 -8.49
CA VAL A 48 -19.53 -14.61 -7.63
C VAL A 48 -19.95 -14.52 -6.16
N GLY A 49 -19.81 -15.62 -5.43
CA GLY A 49 -20.22 -15.73 -4.03
C GLY A 49 -19.02 -15.77 -3.09
N THR A 50 -18.86 -16.90 -2.40
CA THR A 50 -17.91 -17.13 -1.31
C THR A 50 -16.51 -16.56 -1.59
N ARG A 51 -15.90 -16.89 -2.74
CA ARG A 51 -14.50 -16.51 -3.03
C ARG A 51 -14.27 -14.99 -3.01
N LEU A 52 -15.24 -14.21 -3.51
CA LEU A 52 -15.17 -12.75 -3.52
C LEU A 52 -15.40 -12.16 -2.12
N VAL A 53 -16.43 -12.62 -1.40
CA VAL A 53 -16.83 -12.00 -0.11
C VAL A 53 -15.89 -12.36 1.03
N THR A 54 -15.19 -13.51 0.96
CA THR A 54 -14.24 -13.93 1.98
C THR A 54 -12.78 -13.61 1.63
N ALA A 55 -12.51 -13.08 0.43
CA ALA A 55 -11.15 -12.96 -0.12
C ALA A 55 -10.38 -14.27 0.05
N GLN A 56 -10.97 -15.39 -0.39
CA GLN A 56 -10.61 -16.74 0.07
C GLN A 56 -9.13 -17.10 -0.01
N ASP A 57 -8.41 -16.59 -1.00
CA ASP A 57 -6.99 -16.90 -1.23
C ASP A 57 -6.06 -16.13 -0.26
N ASP A 58 -6.48 -14.96 0.21
CA ASP A 58 -5.81 -14.16 1.25
C ASP A 58 -6.86 -13.38 2.08
N PRO A 59 -7.47 -14.02 3.10
CA PRO A 59 -8.62 -13.47 3.81
C PRO A 59 -8.27 -12.34 4.79
N ALA A 60 -6.98 -12.02 4.95
CA ALA A 60 -6.51 -11.11 5.99
C ALA A 60 -5.62 -10.00 5.42
N LEU A 61 -6.19 -8.80 5.26
CA LEU A 61 -5.38 -7.62 4.99
C LEU A 61 -4.59 -7.23 6.25
N THR A 62 -3.26 -7.35 6.18
CA THR A 62 -2.37 -6.95 7.28
C THR A 62 -2.21 -5.43 7.30
N VAL A 63 -3.05 -4.74 8.09
CA VAL A 63 -2.96 -3.30 8.33
C VAL A 63 -2.45 -3.06 9.76
N VAL A 64 -1.52 -2.13 9.93
CA VAL A 64 -0.91 -1.80 11.22
C VAL A 64 -0.99 -0.30 11.48
N TYR A 65 -1.24 0.07 12.75
CA TYR A 65 -1.14 1.44 13.21
C TYR A 65 0.16 1.61 14.00
N LYS A 66 0.95 2.65 13.68
CA LYS A 66 2.24 2.89 14.30
C LYS A 66 2.44 4.38 14.56
N LEU A 67 3.03 4.70 15.71
CA LEU A 67 3.47 6.05 16.04
C LEU A 67 4.73 6.40 15.24
N THR A 68 4.68 7.47 14.44
CA THR A 68 5.79 7.90 13.56
C THR A 68 6.40 9.23 13.98
N ALA A 69 5.69 10.06 14.74
CA ALA A 69 6.20 11.30 15.33
C ALA A 69 5.43 11.64 16.61
N MET A 70 6.06 12.40 17.51
CA MET A 70 5.41 13.00 18.68
C MET A 70 5.72 14.48 18.72
N ARG A 71 4.76 15.29 19.16
CA ARG A 71 4.99 16.72 19.34
C ARG A 71 5.50 16.97 20.76
N GLY A 72 6.70 17.56 20.87
CA GLY A 72 7.29 17.94 22.15
C GLY A 72 6.66 19.21 22.74
N ASP A 73 7.00 19.50 23.99
CA ASP A 73 6.49 20.67 24.73
C ASP A 73 6.92 22.01 24.10
N ASP A 74 8.03 22.02 23.36
CA ASP A 74 8.51 23.15 22.57
C ASP A 74 7.71 23.37 21.27
N GLY A 75 6.70 22.52 21.04
CA GLY A 75 5.81 22.56 19.88
C GLY A 75 6.39 21.92 18.62
N ARG A 76 7.60 21.35 18.66
CA ARG A 76 8.26 20.71 17.51
C ARG A 76 7.86 19.24 17.38
N TRP A 77 7.82 18.74 16.15
CA TRP A 77 7.62 17.32 15.88
C TRP A 77 8.94 16.57 15.97
N GLU A 78 8.94 15.51 16.78
CA GLU A 78 10.05 14.59 16.97
C GLU A 78 9.76 13.26 16.27
N PRO A 79 10.55 12.88 15.25
CA PRO A 79 10.37 11.62 14.54
C PRO A 79 10.61 10.41 15.44
N ARG A 80 9.79 9.37 15.30
CA ARG A 80 9.86 8.12 16.05
C ARG A 80 10.06 6.93 15.10
N VAL A 81 11.06 6.11 15.42
CA VAL A 81 11.36 4.85 14.72
C VAL A 81 11.25 3.71 15.72
N LYS A 82 10.54 2.65 15.36
CA LYS A 82 10.64 1.35 16.03
C LYS A 82 11.65 0.50 15.26
N LEU A 83 12.71 0.08 15.94
CA LEU A 83 13.66 -0.87 15.41
C LEU A 83 13.01 -2.25 15.24
N SER A 84 13.45 -2.94 14.20
CA SER A 84 13.21 -4.36 13.95
C SER A 84 14.57 -4.99 13.64
N GLU A 85 14.69 -6.30 13.83
CA GLU A 85 15.92 -7.03 13.48
C GLU A 85 16.33 -6.77 12.03
N GLU A 86 15.34 -6.78 11.12
CA GLU A 86 15.51 -6.35 9.73
C GLU A 86 15.30 -4.83 9.58
N ALA A 87 16.30 -4.13 9.04
CA ALA A 87 16.24 -2.68 8.82
C ALA A 87 15.08 -2.26 7.89
N ALA A 88 14.71 -3.10 6.92
CA ALA A 88 13.58 -2.89 6.02
C ALA A 88 12.22 -2.86 6.75
N LYS A 89 12.11 -3.53 7.90
CA LYS A 89 10.90 -3.60 8.73
C LYS A 89 10.82 -2.47 9.77
N SER A 90 11.82 -1.59 9.83
CA SER A 90 11.77 -0.38 10.66
C SER A 90 10.67 0.56 10.17
N THR A 91 10.03 1.25 11.10
CA THR A 91 8.95 2.18 10.78
C THR A 91 9.48 3.41 10.06
N VAL A 92 8.69 3.98 9.16
CA VAL A 92 9.00 5.26 8.53
C VAL A 92 8.67 6.37 9.55
N PRO A 93 9.66 7.18 9.97
CA PRO A 93 9.42 8.26 10.93
C PRO A 93 8.76 9.48 10.28
N GLY A 94 8.25 10.40 11.09
CA GLY A 94 7.83 11.73 10.63
C GLY A 94 6.33 11.96 10.59
N VAL A 95 5.95 13.17 10.18
CA VAL A 95 4.56 13.53 9.86
C VAL A 95 4.37 13.26 8.37
N LEU A 96 3.75 12.12 8.06
CA LEU A 96 3.82 11.54 6.73
C LEU A 96 2.68 11.97 5.81
N GLN A 97 3.03 12.17 4.54
CA GLN A 97 2.12 12.37 3.43
C GLN A 97 2.49 11.43 2.28
N VAL A 98 1.54 11.16 1.38
CA VAL A 98 1.76 10.39 0.16
C VAL A 98 1.48 11.27 -1.05
N ARG A 99 2.46 11.43 -1.93
CA ARG A 99 2.31 12.16 -3.19
C ARG A 99 2.35 11.20 -4.37
N ARG A 100 1.32 11.22 -5.21
CA ARG A 100 1.27 10.49 -6.47
C ARG A 100 1.77 11.36 -7.60
N PHE A 101 2.76 10.87 -8.33
CA PHE A 101 3.32 11.54 -9.50
C PHE A 101 2.77 10.98 -10.79
N SER A 102 2.39 11.88 -11.68
CA SER A 102 1.84 11.56 -12.99
C SER A 102 2.69 12.19 -14.09
N ARG A 103 2.73 11.52 -15.25
CA ARG A 103 3.20 12.12 -16.49
C ARG A 103 2.04 12.09 -17.48
N GLU A 104 1.61 13.26 -17.91
CA GLU A 104 0.37 13.41 -18.68
C GLU A 104 -0.81 12.79 -17.91
N TRP A 105 -1.50 11.81 -18.50
CA TRP A 105 -2.64 11.13 -17.89
C TRP A 105 -2.24 9.95 -16.98
N GLN A 106 -1.01 9.44 -17.10
CA GLN A 106 -0.60 8.17 -16.50
C GLN A 106 0.09 8.34 -15.14
N PHE A 107 -0.21 7.45 -14.20
CA PHE A 107 0.49 7.34 -12.92
C PHE A 107 1.85 6.67 -13.04
N MET A 108 2.84 7.30 -12.41
CA MET A 108 4.25 6.91 -12.54
C MET A 108 4.83 6.36 -11.26
N ALA A 109 4.56 6.97 -10.11
CA ALA A 109 5.06 6.55 -8.82
C ALA A 109 4.28 7.18 -7.66
N ASP A 110 4.27 6.54 -6.50
CA ASP A 110 3.83 7.14 -5.23
C ASP A 110 5.03 7.30 -4.30
N ALA A 111 5.15 8.48 -3.68
CA ALA A 111 6.21 8.84 -2.76
C ALA A 111 5.65 9.09 -1.35
N VAL A 112 6.16 8.39 -0.35
CA VAL A 112 5.97 8.74 1.05
C VAL A 112 7.01 9.78 1.43
N TYR A 113 6.58 10.92 1.95
CA TYR A 113 7.45 12.01 2.39
C TYR A 113 7.00 12.58 3.73
N ASP A 114 7.87 13.34 4.39
CA ASP A 114 7.53 14.06 5.61
C ASP A 114 7.07 15.48 5.24
N GLU A 115 5.89 15.90 5.70
CA GLU A 115 5.29 17.20 5.36
C GLU A 115 6.19 18.38 5.75
N HIS A 116 6.99 18.26 6.81
CA HIS A 116 7.92 19.32 7.25
C HIS A 116 9.19 19.37 6.42
N LEU A 117 9.61 18.25 5.82
CA LEU A 117 10.70 18.24 4.84
C LEU A 117 10.23 18.68 3.45
N GLY A 118 8.95 18.46 3.16
CA GLY A 118 8.38 18.61 1.83
C GLY A 118 8.95 17.62 0.82
N ILE A 119 8.51 17.76 -0.43
CA ILE A 119 9.02 16.97 -1.55
C ILE A 119 9.12 17.87 -2.78
N GLU A 120 10.32 17.93 -3.35
CA GLU A 120 10.64 18.70 -4.55
C GLU A 120 10.81 17.78 -5.76
N CYS A 121 10.71 18.33 -6.96
CA CYS A 121 11.07 17.63 -8.19
C CYS A 121 12.18 18.40 -8.93
N PRO A 122 13.21 17.71 -9.46
CA PRO A 122 13.40 16.26 -9.45
C PRO A 122 13.77 15.74 -8.06
N SER A 123 13.42 14.49 -7.77
CA SER A 123 13.79 13.79 -6.54
C SER A 123 13.85 12.28 -6.81
N ARG A 124 14.09 11.47 -5.78
CA ARG A 124 14.23 10.02 -5.88
C ARG A 124 13.42 9.36 -4.77
N VAL A 125 12.70 8.30 -5.14
CA VAL A 125 12.06 7.41 -4.18
C VAL A 125 12.82 6.11 -4.09
N VAL A 126 13.05 5.65 -2.87
CA VAL A 126 13.76 4.40 -2.56
C VAL A 126 12.74 3.39 -2.07
N ASP A 127 12.78 2.18 -2.64
CA ASP A 127 11.92 1.09 -2.19
C ASP A 127 12.23 0.76 -0.71
N PRO A 128 11.20 0.69 0.16
CA PRO A 128 11.41 0.47 1.58
C PRO A 128 11.95 -0.93 1.92
N LEU A 129 11.69 -1.93 1.08
CA LEU A 129 12.05 -3.34 1.24
C LEU A 129 13.38 -3.67 0.57
N ASP A 130 13.68 -3.04 -0.57
CA ASP A 130 14.93 -3.23 -1.31
C ASP A 130 15.57 -1.88 -1.67
N PRO A 131 16.48 -1.35 -0.83
CA PRO A 131 17.10 -0.05 -1.08
C PRO A 131 17.92 0.05 -2.38
N SER A 132 18.25 -1.08 -3.02
CA SER A 132 18.89 -1.07 -4.34
C SER A 132 17.91 -0.66 -5.45
N ARG A 133 16.60 -0.83 -5.22
CA ARG A 133 15.53 -0.36 -6.09
C ARG A 133 15.18 1.07 -5.75
N SER A 134 15.33 1.94 -6.72
CA SER A 134 14.92 3.34 -6.61
C SER A 134 14.37 3.83 -7.94
N LYS A 135 13.56 4.88 -7.88
CA LYS A 135 12.99 5.53 -9.07
C LYS A 135 13.20 7.02 -8.98
N ASN A 136 13.78 7.58 -10.04
CA ASN A 136 13.93 9.02 -10.18
C ASN A 136 12.60 9.62 -10.61
N MET A 137 12.15 10.63 -9.87
CA MET A 137 11.00 11.47 -10.20
C MET A 137 11.51 12.66 -11.00
N LEU A 138 10.92 12.85 -12.17
CA LEU A 138 11.40 13.85 -13.12
C LEU A 138 10.73 15.20 -12.87
N ALA A 139 11.45 16.29 -13.17
CA ALA A 139 10.97 17.66 -12.94
C ALA A 139 9.63 18.00 -13.64
N HIS A 140 9.32 17.34 -14.76
CA HIS A 140 8.08 17.56 -15.51
C HIS A 140 6.90 16.69 -15.03
N TRP A 141 7.07 15.87 -14.00
CA TRP A 141 5.97 15.10 -13.42
C TRP A 141 5.13 15.99 -12.52
N VAL A 142 3.82 15.77 -12.53
CA VAL A 142 2.87 16.50 -11.70
C VAL A 142 2.55 15.65 -10.48
N GLY A 143 2.76 16.21 -9.29
CA GLY A 143 2.48 15.57 -8.01
C GLY A 143 1.15 16.02 -7.41
N GLU A 144 0.38 15.06 -6.89
CA GLU A 144 -0.86 15.28 -6.14
C GLU A 144 -0.79 14.56 -4.78
N ASP A 145 -1.09 15.26 -3.69
CA ASP A 145 -1.15 14.66 -2.36
C ASP A 145 -2.42 13.84 -2.17
N LEU A 146 -2.29 12.62 -1.63
CA LEU A 146 -3.37 11.64 -1.54
C LEU A 146 -4.08 11.64 -0.18
N LEU A 147 -3.38 11.96 0.91
CA LEU A 147 -4.02 12.03 2.23
C LEU A 147 -4.68 13.39 2.39
N VAL A 148 -6.00 13.37 2.37
CA VAL A 148 -6.82 14.56 2.61
C VAL A 148 -7.36 14.56 4.04
N ARG A 149 -7.42 15.73 4.65
CA ARG A 149 -7.98 15.90 5.99
C ARG A 149 -9.48 15.57 5.97
N VAL A 150 -9.89 14.61 6.78
CA VAL A 150 -11.29 14.15 6.92
C VAL A 150 -11.91 14.47 8.28
N PHE A 151 -11.08 14.79 9.28
CA PHE A 151 -11.49 15.29 10.59
C PHE A 151 -10.59 16.47 10.98
N ASP A 152 -11.17 17.45 11.66
CA ASP A 152 -10.47 18.59 12.25
C ASP A 152 -11.05 18.88 13.64
N GLY A 153 -10.22 18.84 14.69
CA GLY A 153 -10.69 19.06 16.06
C GLY A 153 -11.78 18.09 16.56
N GLY A 154 -11.86 16.88 15.98
CA GLY A 154 -12.91 15.90 16.30
C GLY A 154 -14.17 16.01 15.43
N GLU A 155 -14.29 17.06 14.62
CA GLU A 155 -15.41 17.26 13.71
C GLU A 155 -15.08 16.75 12.30
N PRO A 156 -16.00 16.07 11.60
CA PRO A 156 -15.79 15.67 10.23
C PRO A 156 -15.71 16.91 9.32
N VAL A 157 -14.71 16.95 8.44
CA VAL A 157 -14.53 18.02 7.47
C VAL A 157 -14.61 17.50 6.05
N GLY A 158 -15.15 18.33 5.16
CA GLY A 158 -15.38 17.96 3.76
C GLY A 158 -16.63 17.10 3.56
N GLN A 159 -16.95 16.84 2.30
CA GLN A 159 -18.12 16.05 1.93
C GLN A 159 -17.75 14.58 1.85
N ARG A 160 -18.56 13.70 2.45
CA ARG A 160 -18.44 12.25 2.24
C ARG A 160 -18.87 11.93 0.81
N PRO A 161 -18.02 11.30 -0.03
CA PRO A 161 -18.41 10.95 -1.38
C PRO A 161 -19.54 9.92 -1.36
N SER A 162 -20.44 9.99 -2.33
CA SER A 162 -21.44 8.93 -2.54
C SER A 162 -20.77 7.65 -3.02
N ILE A 163 -21.49 6.53 -2.98
CA ILE A 163 -20.98 5.25 -3.50
C ILE A 163 -20.72 5.32 -5.01
N GLU A 164 -21.51 6.08 -5.76
CA GLU A 164 -21.33 6.34 -7.18
C GLU A 164 -20.06 7.16 -7.44
N ALA A 165 -19.84 8.23 -6.67
CA ALA A 165 -18.64 9.05 -6.78
C ALA A 165 -17.38 8.23 -6.41
N ALA A 166 -17.45 7.38 -5.39
CA ALA A 166 -16.36 6.49 -5.01
C ALA A 166 -16.06 5.46 -6.11
N ARG A 167 -17.11 4.89 -6.73
CA ARG A 167 -16.99 3.97 -7.86
C ARG A 167 -16.33 4.65 -9.06
N GLU A 168 -16.80 5.83 -9.44
CA GLU A 168 -16.28 6.57 -10.59
C GLU A 168 -14.81 6.96 -10.39
N ARG A 169 -14.48 7.45 -9.19
CA ARG A 169 -13.08 7.72 -8.81
C ARG A 169 -12.22 6.47 -8.94
N CYS A 170 -12.68 5.31 -8.46
CA CYS A 170 -11.94 4.05 -8.58
C CYS A 170 -11.69 3.69 -10.05
N ARG A 171 -12.72 3.75 -10.91
CA ARG A 171 -12.59 3.47 -12.35
C ARG A 171 -11.60 4.42 -13.03
N GLY A 172 -11.77 5.72 -12.84
CA GLY A 172 -10.88 6.72 -13.42
C GLY A 172 -9.42 6.58 -12.94
N GLN A 173 -9.20 6.21 -11.67
CA GLN A 173 -7.85 5.97 -11.14
C GLN A 173 -7.22 4.69 -11.73
N LEU A 174 -8.00 3.61 -11.90
CA LEU A 174 -7.53 2.37 -12.54
C LEU A 174 -7.19 2.58 -14.01
N GLU A 175 -7.92 3.43 -14.72
CA GLU A 175 -7.63 3.77 -16.11
C GLU A 175 -6.25 4.40 -16.27
N ARG A 176 -5.83 5.23 -15.31
CA ARG A 176 -4.54 5.94 -15.29
C ARG A 176 -3.33 5.06 -14.96
N LEU A 177 -3.54 3.81 -14.53
CA LEU A 177 -2.46 2.84 -14.31
C LEU A 177 -2.06 2.17 -15.62
N HIS A 178 -0.76 1.93 -15.81
CA HIS A 178 -0.24 1.19 -16.97
C HIS A 178 -0.85 -0.25 -17.01
N PRO A 179 -1.27 -0.79 -18.17
CA PRO A 179 -1.88 -2.12 -18.24
C PRO A 179 -1.06 -3.25 -17.59
N VAL A 180 0.28 -3.19 -17.67
CA VAL A 180 1.19 -4.19 -17.08
C VAL A 180 1.08 -4.30 -15.56
N VAL A 181 0.71 -3.23 -14.85
CA VAL A 181 0.54 -3.26 -13.38
C VAL A 181 -0.84 -3.80 -12.97
N LYS A 182 -1.77 -3.90 -13.94
CA LYS A 182 -3.16 -4.36 -13.74
C LYS A 182 -3.36 -5.83 -14.10
N ARG A 183 -2.33 -6.53 -14.57
CA ARG A 183 -2.43 -7.94 -14.94
C ARG A 183 -2.76 -8.79 -13.72
N LEU A 184 -3.64 -9.78 -13.89
CA LEU A 184 -3.94 -10.77 -12.85
C LEU A 184 -2.77 -11.75 -12.64
N SER A 185 -2.03 -12.02 -13.71
CA SER A 185 -0.85 -12.89 -13.70
C SER A 185 0.42 -12.08 -13.95
N ASP A 186 1.42 -12.25 -13.08
CA ASP A 186 2.73 -11.62 -13.14
C ASP A 186 2.67 -10.09 -13.42
N PRO A 187 1.97 -9.30 -12.59
CA PRO A 187 1.93 -7.85 -12.76
C PRO A 187 3.31 -7.23 -12.52
N GLU A 188 3.67 -6.22 -13.31
CA GLU A 188 4.84 -5.41 -12.98
C GLU A 188 4.56 -4.60 -11.71
N PRO A 189 5.52 -4.51 -10.76
CA PRO A 189 5.35 -3.71 -9.55
C PRO A 189 5.14 -2.23 -9.89
N TYR A 190 4.08 -1.64 -9.33
CA TYR A 190 3.92 -0.19 -9.35
C TYR A 190 4.94 0.45 -8.41
N ALA A 191 5.60 1.52 -8.85
CA ALA A 191 6.68 2.13 -8.08
C ALA A 191 6.13 2.90 -6.88
N VAL A 192 6.41 2.39 -5.68
CA VAL A 192 6.11 3.04 -4.40
C VAL A 192 7.40 3.12 -3.61
N GLY A 193 7.70 4.28 -3.02
CA GLY A 193 8.92 4.40 -2.22
C GLY A 193 8.90 5.54 -1.22
N ILE A 194 9.94 5.57 -0.39
CA ILE A 194 10.21 6.64 0.56
C ILE A 194 11.07 7.69 -0.14
N GLU A 195 10.70 8.95 -0.04
CA GLU A 195 11.51 10.07 -0.54
C GLU A 195 12.92 10.04 0.06
N GLU A 196 13.92 10.42 -0.73
CA GLU A 196 15.34 10.25 -0.41
C GLU A 196 15.78 10.86 0.93
N ARG A 197 15.35 12.09 1.25
CA ARG A 197 15.70 12.74 2.52
C ARG A 197 15.02 12.06 3.70
N LEU A 198 13.77 11.64 3.53
CA LEU A 198 13.07 10.85 4.54
C LEU A 198 13.71 9.47 4.74
N HIS A 199 14.16 8.82 3.67
CA HIS A 199 14.89 7.57 3.75
C HIS A 199 16.21 7.74 4.52
N ALA A 200 16.97 8.80 4.23
CA ALA A 200 18.20 9.14 4.95
C ALA A 200 17.92 9.40 6.45
N LEU A 201 16.83 10.12 6.76
CA LEU A 201 16.39 10.35 8.14
C LEU A 201 16.10 9.02 8.85
N ARG A 202 15.34 8.11 8.23
CA ARG A 202 15.05 6.77 8.76
C ARG A 202 16.33 6.00 9.08
N MET A 203 17.29 5.98 8.16
CA MET A 203 18.57 5.29 8.36
C MET A 203 19.39 5.92 9.49
N SER A 204 19.45 7.25 9.57
CA SER A 204 20.17 7.95 10.64
C SER A 204 19.60 7.67 12.03
N LEU A 205 18.28 7.65 12.16
CA LEU A 205 17.59 7.33 13.41
C LEU A 205 17.82 5.88 13.82
N ALA A 206 17.71 4.94 12.87
CA ALA A 206 17.95 3.54 13.13
C ALA A 206 19.40 3.28 13.58
N ALA A 207 20.39 3.94 12.96
CA ALA A 207 21.79 3.86 13.35
C ALA A 207 22.04 4.41 14.76
N ARG A 208 21.49 5.58 15.09
CA ARG A 208 21.59 6.18 16.43
C ARG A 208 21.03 5.28 17.53
N MET A 209 19.88 4.66 17.29
CA MET A 209 19.26 3.76 18.27
C MET A 209 20.06 2.46 18.49
N ARG A 210 20.73 1.94 17.46
CA ARG A 210 21.64 0.78 17.59
C ARG A 210 22.88 1.11 18.42
N LEU A 211 23.47 2.28 18.19
CA LEU A 211 24.63 2.74 18.97
C LEU A 211 24.27 3.08 20.42
N GLY A 212 23.10 3.70 20.65
CA GLY A 212 22.60 4.02 21.98
C GLY A 212 22.20 2.78 22.80
N GLY A 213 21.68 1.74 22.15
CA GLY A 213 21.38 0.45 22.79
C GLY A 213 22.62 -0.31 23.24
N ALA A 214 23.70 -0.27 22.44
CA ALA A 214 24.98 -0.87 22.81
C ALA A 214 25.65 -0.18 24.01
N ALA A 215 25.49 1.14 24.16
CA ALA A 215 26.04 1.89 25.29
C ALA A 215 25.30 1.62 26.62
N THR A 216 24.06 1.12 26.58
CA THR A 216 23.29 0.77 27.79
C THR A 216 23.56 -0.64 28.32
N GLU A 217 24.21 -1.52 27.55
CA GLU A 217 24.55 -2.90 27.98
C GLU A 217 25.90 -3.02 28.71
N GLU A 218 26.75 -1.98 28.69
CA GLU A 218 28.08 -1.97 29.36
C GLU A 218 28.11 -1.30 30.75
N SER A 219 27.00 -1.31 31.51
CA SER A 219 27.05 -0.93 32.93
C SER A 219 27.46 -2.15 33.78
N PRO A 220 28.60 -2.12 34.49
CA PRO A 220 29.04 -3.27 35.26
C PRO A 220 28.10 -3.50 36.45
N ASN A 221 27.75 -4.78 36.66
CA ASN A 221 26.97 -5.27 37.78
C ASN A 221 27.58 -4.80 39.13
N PRO A 222 26.83 -4.15 40.04
CA PRO A 222 27.37 -3.66 41.32
C PRO A 222 27.81 -4.76 42.31
N ALA A 223 27.65 -6.04 41.98
CA ALA A 223 27.81 -7.14 42.93
C ALA A 223 29.25 -7.67 43.11
N GLU A 224 30.26 -7.12 42.43
CA GLU A 224 31.67 -7.53 42.60
C GLU A 224 32.54 -6.42 43.22
N ARG A 225 32.07 -5.84 44.33
CA ARG A 225 32.93 -5.08 45.26
C ARG A 225 32.60 -5.44 46.70
N SER A 226 33.02 -6.63 47.13
CA SER A 226 33.27 -6.89 48.55
C SER A 226 34.31 -7.99 48.69
N GLY A 227 35.57 -7.62 48.46
CA GLY A 227 36.73 -8.33 48.98
C GLY A 227 37.36 -7.49 50.09
N GLU A 228 37.37 -8.07 51.30
CA GLU A 228 38.41 -7.92 52.33
C GLU A 228 38.51 -6.66 53.20
N ALA A 229 38.95 -6.96 54.44
CA ALA A 229 39.40 -6.11 55.56
C ALA A 229 38.29 -5.69 56.55
N SER A 230 38.39 -5.91 57.87
CA SER A 230 39.48 -6.49 58.69
C SER A 230 38.94 -6.86 60.07
N SER A 231 39.55 -7.90 60.64
CA SER A 231 39.70 -8.17 62.07
C SER A 231 40.23 -6.96 62.85
N LEU A 232 39.55 -6.60 63.93
CA LEU A 232 39.99 -6.35 65.32
C LEU A 232 38.91 -5.56 66.08
#